data_AF-A0A4P7F744-F1
#
_entry.id   AF-A0A4P7F744-F1
#
_cell.length_a   1.000
_cell.length_b   1.000
_cell.length_c   1.000
_cell.angle_alpha   90.00
_cell.angle_beta   90.00
_cell.angle_gamma   90.00
#
_symmetry.space_group_name_H-M   'P 1'
#
loop_
_entity.id
_entity.type
_entity.pdbx_description
1 polymer ?
#
loop_
_entity_poly.entity_id
_entity_poly.type
_entity_poly.pdbx_seq_one_letter_code
_entity_poly.pdbx_strand_id
1 'polypeptide(L)'
;MIVKGGLRERILDTALDIVEAEGIKSLTQPRIAKALGLRQSHLTYYFPHKADLVVAMLQHAHDRASSAMGPEGGAMDFDAVMGTLKELMFDPHRMSFFLGIVLEATEEPDLQSIVATHMRGLIEMIAPIFGRDADDPHVIAFIDLLRGIGMRMLLEPDLARAGPPDLRKLAATFGLDRLEASRKRK
;
A
#
# COMPACT_ATOMS: atom_id res chain seq x y z
N MET A 1 -10.96 18.86 -0.59
CA MET A 1 -11.04 19.27 -2.01
C MET A 1 -11.32 18.03 -2.82
N ILE A 2 -12.34 18.03 -3.69
CA ILE A 2 -12.59 16.88 -4.58
C ILE A 2 -11.69 17.07 -5.81
N VAL A 3 -10.71 16.18 -5.98
CA VAL A 3 -9.91 16.12 -7.21
C VAL A 3 -10.84 15.69 -8.35
N LYS A 4 -10.84 16.41 -9.47
CA LYS A 4 -11.67 16.07 -10.64
C LYS A 4 -11.05 14.92 -11.43
N GLY A 5 -11.12 13.72 -10.86
CA GLY A 5 -10.79 12.49 -11.55
C GLY A 5 -11.88 12.03 -12.53
N GLY A 6 -11.50 11.13 -13.43
CA GLY A 6 -12.42 10.40 -14.30
C GLY A 6 -13.40 9.52 -13.51
N LEU A 7 -14.44 9.00 -14.17
CA LEU A 7 -15.44 8.18 -13.49
C LEU A 7 -14.83 6.92 -12.84
N ARG A 8 -13.79 6.34 -13.45
CA ARG A 8 -13.02 5.22 -12.89
C ARG A 8 -12.33 5.61 -11.57
N GLU A 9 -11.62 6.73 -11.53
CA GLU A 9 -10.92 7.22 -10.33
C GLU A 9 -11.92 7.51 -9.20
N ARG A 10 -13.06 8.15 -9.50
CA ARG A 10 -14.14 8.36 -8.51
C ARG A 10 -14.69 7.05 -7.93
N ILE A 11 -14.76 5.97 -8.73
CA ILE A 11 -15.17 4.64 -8.25
C ILE A 11 -14.11 4.10 -7.28
N LEU A 12 -12.83 4.29 -7.57
CA LEU A 12 -11.73 3.84 -6.72
C LEU A 12 -11.63 4.65 -5.42
N ASP A 13 -11.73 5.99 -5.49
CA ASP A 13 -11.80 6.86 -4.31
C ASP A 13 -12.96 6.45 -3.40
N THR A 14 -14.18 6.32 -3.95
CA THR A 14 -15.37 5.94 -3.15
C THR A 14 -15.25 4.52 -2.58
N ALA A 15 -14.62 3.60 -3.32
CA ALA A 15 -14.39 2.24 -2.85
C ALA A 15 -13.37 2.20 -1.71
N LEU A 16 -12.32 3.02 -1.77
CA LEU A 16 -11.35 3.20 -0.69
C LEU A 16 -12.01 3.85 0.53
N ASP A 17 -12.75 4.95 0.36
CA ASP A 17 -13.47 5.63 1.45
C ASP A 17 -14.42 4.66 2.20
N ILE A 18 -15.15 3.81 1.47
CA ILE A 18 -16.03 2.77 2.03
C ILE A 18 -15.22 1.76 2.87
N VAL A 19 -14.05 1.34 2.39
CA VAL A 19 -13.24 0.33 3.09
C VAL A 19 -12.44 0.93 4.26
N GLU A 20 -11.98 2.18 4.15
CA GLU A 20 -11.41 2.92 5.27
C GLU A 20 -12.46 3.08 6.39
N ALA A 21 -13.71 3.42 6.06
CA ALA A 21 -14.77 3.64 7.04
C ALA A 21 -15.40 2.35 7.62
N GLU A 22 -15.58 1.29 6.82
CA GLU A 22 -16.41 0.12 7.14
C GLU A 22 -15.71 -1.24 6.97
N GLY A 23 -14.43 -1.25 6.56
CA GLY A 23 -13.63 -2.45 6.33
C GLY A 23 -13.98 -3.20 5.04
N ILE A 24 -13.09 -4.12 4.61
CA ILE A 24 -13.16 -4.77 3.29
C ILE A 24 -14.49 -5.50 3.02
N LYS A 25 -15.14 -6.02 4.07
CA LYS A 25 -16.41 -6.76 3.97
C LYS A 25 -17.58 -5.92 3.46
N SER A 26 -17.47 -4.59 3.54
CA SER A 26 -18.46 -3.65 2.98
C SER A 26 -18.31 -3.42 1.46
N LEU A 27 -17.16 -3.80 0.88
CA LEU A 27 -16.79 -3.55 -0.51
C LEU A 27 -17.64 -4.39 -1.48
N THR A 28 -18.68 -3.79 -2.04
CA THR A 28 -19.56 -4.43 -3.02
C THR A 28 -19.93 -3.45 -4.13
N GLN A 29 -20.02 -3.93 -5.38
CA GLN A 29 -20.40 -3.08 -6.52
C GLN A 29 -21.75 -2.35 -6.30
N PRO A 30 -22.81 -2.97 -5.76
CA PRO A 30 -24.06 -2.26 -5.47
C PRO A 30 -23.90 -1.12 -4.45
N ARG A 31 -23.03 -1.26 -3.44
CA ARG A 31 -22.78 -0.23 -2.43
C ARG A 31 -22.07 0.98 -3.03
N ILE A 32 -21.01 0.75 -3.82
CA ILE A 32 -20.25 1.82 -4.49
C ILE A 32 -21.13 2.53 -5.54
N ALA A 33 -21.92 1.77 -6.31
CA ALA A 33 -22.87 2.32 -7.26
C ALA A 33 -23.90 3.24 -6.56
N LYS A 34 -24.45 2.79 -5.42
CA LYS A 34 -25.36 3.58 -4.59
C LYS A 34 -24.71 4.86 -4.05
N ALA A 35 -23.47 4.77 -3.54
CA ALA A 35 -22.72 5.91 -3.01
C ALA A 35 -22.44 6.99 -4.07
N LEU A 36 -22.19 6.59 -5.32
CA LEU A 36 -21.95 7.49 -6.45
C LEU A 36 -23.20 7.92 -7.23
N GLY A 37 -24.40 7.45 -6.84
CA GLY A 37 -25.65 7.70 -7.58
C GLY A 37 -25.69 7.05 -8.97
N LEU A 38 -24.94 5.98 -9.19
CA LEU A 38 -24.79 5.29 -10.47
C LEU A 38 -25.69 4.05 -10.56
N ARG A 39 -26.10 3.71 -11.79
CA ARG A 39 -26.59 2.35 -12.10
C ARG A 39 -25.45 1.34 -12.00
N GLN A 40 -25.74 0.15 -11.48
CA GLN A 40 -24.76 -0.95 -11.32
C GLN A 40 -24.03 -1.29 -12.63
N SER A 41 -24.71 -1.19 -13.78
CA SER A 41 -24.13 -1.41 -15.11
C SER A 41 -22.90 -0.56 -15.42
N HIS A 42 -22.77 0.63 -14.83
CA HIS A 42 -21.57 1.45 -14.99
C HIS A 42 -20.37 0.86 -14.24
N LEU A 43 -20.57 0.25 -13.07
CA LEU A 43 -19.47 -0.38 -12.34
C LEU A 43 -19.00 -1.65 -13.04
N THR A 44 -19.93 -2.51 -13.49
CA THR A 44 -19.59 -3.74 -14.21
C THR A 44 -18.88 -3.47 -15.55
N TYR A 45 -19.05 -2.28 -16.14
CA TYR A 45 -18.29 -1.85 -17.32
C TYR A 45 -16.81 -1.54 -17.01
N TYR A 46 -16.51 -0.93 -15.84
CA TYR A 46 -15.12 -0.62 -15.45
C TYR A 46 -14.43 -1.76 -14.71
N PHE A 47 -15.20 -2.56 -13.95
CA PHE A 47 -14.72 -3.61 -13.07
C PHE A 47 -15.69 -4.80 -13.16
N PRO A 48 -15.57 -5.65 -14.20
CA PRO A 48 -16.47 -6.80 -14.37
C PRO A 48 -16.34 -7.80 -13.22
N HIS A 49 -15.13 -8.00 -12.67
CA HIS A 49 -14.87 -8.88 -11.53
C HIS A 49 -14.52 -8.10 -10.26
N LYS A 50 -14.76 -8.71 -9.09
CA LYS A 50 -14.36 -8.13 -7.79
C LYS A 50 -12.83 -7.99 -7.70
N ALA A 51 -12.09 -8.94 -8.27
CA ALA A 51 -10.63 -8.90 -8.36
C ALA A 51 -10.14 -7.62 -9.09
N ASP A 52 -10.69 -7.30 -10.27
CA ASP A 52 -10.30 -6.10 -11.04
C ASP A 52 -10.42 -4.81 -10.21
N LEU A 53 -11.49 -4.70 -9.42
CA LEU A 53 -11.72 -3.58 -8.53
C LEU A 53 -10.68 -3.54 -7.41
N VAL A 54 -10.43 -4.65 -6.71
CA VAL A 54 -9.45 -4.74 -5.62
C VAL A 54 -8.04 -4.39 -6.10
N VAL A 55 -7.66 -4.90 -7.27
CA VAL A 55 -6.37 -4.62 -7.90
C VAL A 55 -6.24 -3.15 -8.28
N ALA A 56 -7.28 -2.58 -8.91
CA ALA A 56 -7.28 -1.16 -9.24
C ALA A 56 -7.30 -0.26 -7.99
N MET A 57 -7.90 -0.68 -6.87
CA MET A 57 -7.85 0.02 -5.59
C MET A 57 -6.45 -0.02 -4.98
N LEU A 58 -5.75 -1.17 -5.02
CA LEU A 58 -4.36 -1.28 -4.59
C LEU A 58 -3.44 -0.38 -5.41
N GLN A 59 -3.59 -0.40 -6.74
CA GLN A 59 -2.85 0.46 -7.66
C GLN A 59 -3.11 1.94 -7.32
N HIS A 60 -4.38 2.36 -7.23
CA HIS A 60 -4.77 3.74 -6.98
C HIS A 60 -4.37 4.24 -5.58
N ALA A 61 -4.43 3.38 -4.55
CA ALA A 61 -3.95 3.71 -3.21
C ALA A 61 -2.42 3.90 -3.17
N HIS A 62 -1.69 3.17 -4.01
CA HIS A 62 -0.25 3.32 -4.21
C HIS A 62 0.07 4.56 -5.04
N ASP A 63 -0.61 4.80 -6.16
CA ASP A 63 -0.45 5.97 -7.02
C ASP A 63 -0.75 7.27 -6.26
N ARG A 64 -1.74 7.26 -5.35
CA ARG A 64 -2.05 8.38 -4.44
C ARG A 64 -0.95 8.60 -3.39
N ALA A 65 -0.19 7.57 -3.04
CA ALA A 65 0.98 7.68 -2.15
C ALA A 65 2.24 8.12 -2.91
N SER A 66 2.53 7.56 -4.09
CA SER A 66 3.67 7.95 -4.93
C SER A 66 3.55 9.36 -5.48
N SER A 67 2.35 9.80 -5.87
CA SER A 67 2.09 11.19 -6.27
C SER A 67 2.35 12.20 -5.13
N ALA A 68 2.28 11.77 -3.87
CA ALA A 68 2.67 12.58 -2.72
C ALA A 68 4.19 12.61 -2.47
N MET A 69 4.97 11.71 -3.09
CA MET A 69 6.44 11.66 -2.98
C MET A 69 7.18 12.69 -3.87
N GLY A 70 6.45 13.41 -4.73
CA GLY A 70 7.03 14.41 -5.64
C GLY A 70 7.34 13.87 -7.05
N PRO A 71 7.85 14.72 -7.97
CA PRO A 71 7.91 14.38 -9.39
C PRO A 71 8.94 13.28 -9.71
N GLU A 72 8.50 12.33 -10.53
CA GLU A 72 9.32 11.26 -11.11
C GLU A 72 10.57 11.84 -11.81
N GLY A 73 11.76 11.36 -11.44
CA GLY A 73 13.03 11.74 -12.04
C GLY A 73 14.08 12.31 -11.08
N GLY A 74 13.69 12.67 -9.86
CA GLY A 74 14.63 12.86 -8.75
C GLY A 74 14.98 11.52 -8.10
N ALA A 75 16.22 11.34 -7.63
CA ALA A 75 16.52 10.26 -6.69
C ALA A 75 15.72 10.54 -5.40
N MET A 76 14.75 9.67 -5.07
CA MET A 76 13.91 9.87 -3.88
C MET A 76 14.78 10.03 -2.64
N ASP A 77 14.53 11.08 -1.85
CA ASP A 77 15.26 11.24 -0.61
C ASP A 77 14.85 10.14 0.37
N PHE A 78 15.85 9.56 1.03
CA PHE A 78 15.69 8.45 1.97
C PHE A 78 14.64 8.76 3.04
N ASP A 79 14.61 10.01 3.50
CA ASP A 79 13.70 10.45 4.56
C ASP A 79 12.26 10.57 4.07
N ALA A 80 12.03 10.96 2.82
CA ALA A 80 10.71 10.95 2.19
C ALA A 80 10.19 9.52 2.02
N VAL A 81 11.04 8.60 1.56
CA VAL A 81 10.70 7.17 1.42
C VAL A 81 10.34 6.54 2.77
N MET A 82 11.14 6.81 3.81
CA MET A 82 10.81 6.35 5.18
C MET A 82 9.51 6.98 5.70
N GLY A 83 9.26 8.26 5.39
CA GLY A 83 7.99 8.92 5.69
C GLY A 83 6.79 8.20 5.05
N THR A 84 6.85 7.91 3.76
CA THR A 84 5.74 7.26 3.06
C THR A 84 5.58 5.78 3.41
N LEU A 85 6.66 5.04 3.66
CA LEU A 85 6.57 3.69 4.23
C LEU A 85 5.86 3.71 5.58
N LYS A 86 6.11 4.72 6.41
CA LYS A 86 5.45 4.88 7.70
C LYS A 86 3.95 5.15 7.54
N GLU A 87 3.55 6.02 6.63
CA GLU A 87 2.12 6.27 6.33
C GLU A 87 1.42 5.04 5.72
N LEU A 88 2.10 4.31 4.85
CA LEU A 88 1.54 3.15 4.16
C LEU A 88 1.37 1.93 5.08
N MET A 89 2.32 1.70 5.99
CA MET A 89 2.36 0.49 6.85
C MET A 89 1.73 0.68 8.24
N PHE A 90 1.64 1.91 8.76
CA PHE A 90 1.19 2.17 10.14
C PHE A 90 -0.09 2.99 10.26
N ASP A 91 -0.73 3.35 9.14
CA ASP A 91 -2.12 3.80 9.19
C ASP A 91 -3.07 2.61 9.46
N PRO A 92 -3.95 2.69 10.49
CA PRO A 92 -4.83 1.58 10.86
C PRO A 92 -5.82 1.16 9.76
N HIS A 93 -6.31 2.12 8.97
CA HIS A 93 -7.30 1.85 7.92
C HIS A 93 -6.63 1.16 6.73
N ARG A 94 -5.44 1.64 6.31
CA ARG A 94 -4.63 1.02 5.25
C ARG A 94 -4.16 -0.38 5.62
N MET A 95 -3.69 -0.60 6.85
CA MET A 95 -3.28 -1.94 7.30
C MET A 95 -4.48 -2.89 7.39
N SER A 96 -5.63 -2.43 7.89
CA SER A 96 -6.86 -3.23 7.91
C SER A 96 -7.35 -3.58 6.50
N PHE A 97 -7.24 -2.65 5.55
CA PHE A 97 -7.53 -2.88 4.13
C PHE A 97 -6.60 -3.94 3.52
N PHE A 98 -5.28 -3.80 3.72
CA PHE A 98 -4.27 -4.75 3.24
C PHE A 98 -4.53 -6.16 3.77
N LEU A 99 -4.72 -6.33 5.09
CA LEU A 99 -5.02 -7.64 5.68
C LEU A 99 -6.35 -8.21 5.17
N GLY A 100 -7.34 -7.35 4.92
CA GLY A 100 -8.61 -7.73 4.32
C GLY A 100 -8.47 -8.29 2.90
N ILE A 101 -7.61 -7.67 2.08
CA ILE A 101 -7.29 -8.16 0.74
C ILE A 101 -6.49 -9.46 0.79
N VAL A 102 -5.48 -9.56 1.67
CA VAL A 102 -4.68 -10.78 1.82
C VAL A 102 -5.59 -11.97 2.18
N LEU A 103 -6.57 -11.77 3.07
CA LEU A 103 -7.55 -12.81 3.41
C LEU A 103 -8.39 -13.23 2.20
N GLU A 104 -9.00 -12.28 1.48
CA GLU A 104 -9.79 -12.55 0.27
C GLU A 104 -8.96 -13.30 -0.80
N ALA A 105 -7.70 -12.92 -0.95
CA ALA A 105 -6.77 -13.54 -1.90
C ALA A 105 -6.39 -14.98 -1.55
N THR A 106 -6.69 -15.49 -0.35
CA THR A 106 -6.49 -16.91 -0.01
C THR A 106 -7.59 -17.83 -0.56
N GLU A 107 -8.74 -17.27 -0.94
CA GLU A 107 -9.89 -18.04 -1.48
C GLU A 107 -9.98 -17.96 -3.02
N GLU A 108 -9.26 -17.02 -3.65
CA GLU A 108 -9.32 -16.72 -5.09
C GLU A 108 -7.91 -16.72 -5.73
N PRO A 109 -7.49 -17.79 -6.46
CA PRO A 109 -6.12 -17.95 -6.97
C PRO A 109 -5.62 -16.83 -7.90
N ASP A 110 -6.50 -16.27 -8.74
CA ASP A 110 -6.14 -15.16 -9.61
C ASP A 110 -5.83 -13.90 -8.78
N LEU A 111 -6.59 -13.64 -7.72
CA LEU A 111 -6.33 -12.55 -6.80
C LEU A 111 -5.04 -12.79 -6.00
N GLN A 112 -4.74 -14.04 -5.61
CA GLN A 112 -3.48 -14.42 -4.96
C GLN A 112 -2.26 -13.99 -5.78
N SER A 113 -2.25 -14.30 -7.08
CA SER A 113 -1.17 -13.97 -8.00
C SER A 113 -0.96 -12.44 -8.11
N ILE A 114 -2.05 -11.68 -8.20
CA ILE A 114 -1.98 -10.23 -8.38
C ILE A 114 -1.56 -9.52 -7.07
N VAL A 115 -2.06 -9.98 -5.91
CA VAL A 115 -1.63 -9.45 -4.60
C VAL A 115 -0.16 -9.76 -4.34
N ALA A 116 0.33 -10.96 -4.68
CA ALA A 116 1.75 -11.30 -4.59
C ALA A 116 2.62 -10.41 -5.50
N THR A 117 2.15 -10.12 -6.72
CA THR A 117 2.82 -9.21 -7.66
C THR A 117 2.88 -7.78 -7.10
N HIS A 118 1.77 -7.28 -6.55
CA HIS A 118 1.73 -5.96 -5.91
C HIS A 118 2.65 -5.86 -4.68
N MET A 119 2.70 -6.90 -3.83
CA MET A 119 3.60 -6.97 -2.68
C MET A 119 5.08 -6.99 -3.08
N ARG A 120 5.41 -7.60 -4.23
CA ARG A 120 6.76 -7.59 -4.81
C ARG A 120 7.13 -6.22 -5.39
N GLY A 121 6.21 -5.56 -6.09
CA GLY A 121 6.43 -4.22 -6.65
C GLY A 121 6.84 -3.17 -5.59
N LEU A 122 6.32 -3.28 -4.36
CA LEU A 122 6.78 -2.45 -3.24
C LEU A 122 8.26 -2.71 -2.88
N ILE A 123 8.72 -3.96 -2.93
CA ILE A 123 10.12 -4.31 -2.64
C ILE A 123 11.03 -3.84 -3.80
N GLU A 124 10.60 -4.05 -5.04
CA GLU A 124 11.29 -3.56 -6.25
C GLU A 124 11.45 -2.03 -6.27
N MET A 125 10.46 -1.29 -5.79
CA MET A 125 10.52 0.16 -5.62
C MET A 125 11.52 0.60 -4.52
N ILE A 126 11.58 -0.13 -3.41
CA ILE A 126 12.26 0.30 -2.19
C ILE A 126 13.74 -0.17 -2.13
N ALA A 127 14.07 -1.36 -2.66
CA ALA A 127 15.43 -1.89 -2.61
C ALA A 127 16.51 -0.94 -3.20
N PRO A 128 16.28 -0.23 -4.32
CA PRO A 128 17.25 0.72 -4.88
C PRO A 128 17.60 1.89 -3.95
N ILE A 129 16.69 2.27 -3.03
CA ILE A 129 16.91 3.34 -2.04
C ILE A 129 17.96 2.94 -1.01
N PHE A 130 18.08 1.65 -0.74
CA PHE A 130 19.14 1.06 0.09
C PHE A 130 20.38 0.64 -0.72
N GLY A 131 20.39 0.85 -2.03
CA GLY A 131 21.43 0.34 -2.93
C GLY A 131 21.48 -1.18 -3.01
N ARG A 132 20.33 -1.85 -2.83
CA ARG A 132 20.16 -3.31 -2.87
C ARG A 132 19.27 -3.72 -4.04
N ASP A 133 19.32 -5.01 -4.38
CA ASP A 133 18.42 -5.65 -5.34
C ASP A 133 17.12 -6.13 -4.65
N ALA A 134 16.07 -6.35 -5.43
CA ALA A 134 14.73 -6.67 -4.92
C ALA A 134 14.61 -8.07 -4.29
N ASP A 135 15.59 -8.94 -4.52
CA ASP A 135 15.75 -10.27 -3.92
C ASP A 135 16.67 -10.28 -2.68
N ASP A 136 17.23 -9.13 -2.27
CA ASP A 136 18.04 -9.04 -1.06
C ASP A 136 17.18 -9.42 0.18
N PRO A 137 17.54 -10.50 0.91
CA PRO A 137 16.72 -11.01 2.00
C PRO A 137 16.57 -10.02 3.16
N HIS A 138 17.49 -9.05 3.31
CA HIS A 138 17.39 -8.01 4.32
C HIS A 138 16.30 -6.98 3.98
N VAL A 139 16.13 -6.63 2.70
CA VAL A 139 15.06 -5.72 2.26
C VAL A 139 13.71 -6.40 2.45
N ILE A 140 13.58 -7.67 2.04
CA ILE A 140 12.37 -8.48 2.22
C ILE A 140 12.01 -8.56 3.70
N ALA A 141 12.96 -8.99 4.55
CA ALA A 141 12.74 -9.12 6.00
C ALA A 141 12.42 -7.79 6.70
N PHE A 142 13.01 -6.67 6.24
CA PHE A 142 12.67 -5.33 6.75
C PHE A 142 11.21 -4.97 6.44
N ILE A 143 10.76 -5.13 5.20
CA ILE A 143 9.36 -4.83 4.81
C ILE A 143 8.38 -5.75 5.55
N ASP A 144 8.70 -7.03 5.71
CA ASP A 144 7.85 -7.97 6.47
C ASP A 144 7.82 -7.65 7.97
N LEU A 145 8.92 -7.15 8.55
CA LEU A 145 8.92 -6.62 9.91
C LEU A 145 7.99 -5.40 10.03
N LEU A 146 8.01 -4.46 9.07
CA LEU A 146 7.10 -3.30 9.09
C LEU A 146 5.63 -3.75 9.06
N ARG A 147 5.28 -4.71 8.20
CA ARG A 147 3.94 -5.32 8.14
C ARG A 147 3.54 -5.95 9.47
N GLY A 148 4.43 -6.74 10.08
CA GLY A 148 4.21 -7.39 11.37
C GLY A 148 4.04 -6.40 12.54
N ILE A 149 4.74 -5.26 12.51
CA ILE A 149 4.56 -4.18 13.49
C ILE A 149 3.21 -3.48 13.26
N GLY A 150 2.84 -3.17 12.00
CA GLY A 150 1.56 -2.54 11.68
C GLY A 150 0.36 -3.41 12.08
N MET A 151 0.44 -4.73 11.83
CA MET A 151 -0.56 -5.68 12.32
C MET A 151 -0.67 -5.68 13.85
N ARG A 152 0.46 -5.66 14.58
CA ARG A 152 0.43 -5.57 16.05
C ARG A 152 -0.15 -4.25 16.54
N MET A 153 0.11 -3.13 15.87
CA MET A 153 -0.49 -1.83 16.22
C MET A 153 -2.03 -1.82 16.08
N LEU A 154 -2.63 -2.67 15.24
CA LEU A 154 -4.09 -2.85 15.21
C LEU A 154 -4.64 -3.58 16.45
N LEU A 155 -3.82 -4.41 17.11
CA LEU A 155 -4.22 -5.33 18.18
C LEU A 155 -3.75 -4.88 19.57
N GLU A 156 -2.72 -4.04 19.65
CA GLU A 156 -2.08 -3.56 20.87
C GLU A 156 -2.28 -2.03 21.04
N PRO A 157 -3.32 -1.58 21.77
CA PRO A 157 -3.64 -0.14 21.90
C PRO A 157 -2.52 0.70 22.52
N ASP A 158 -1.68 0.12 23.39
CA ASP A 158 -0.52 0.80 23.96
C ASP A 158 0.58 1.04 22.91
N LEU A 159 0.80 0.09 22.00
CA LEU A 159 1.75 0.25 20.90
C LEU A 159 1.25 1.29 19.88
N ALA A 160 -0.05 1.26 19.56
CA ALA A 160 -0.68 2.31 18.76
C ALA A 160 -0.53 3.71 19.38
N ARG A 161 -0.72 3.85 20.71
CA ARG A 161 -0.51 5.11 21.44
C ARG A 161 0.94 5.56 21.48
N ALA A 162 1.90 4.64 21.58
CA ALA A 162 3.33 4.96 21.51
C ALA A 162 3.75 5.46 20.11
N GLY A 163 2.97 5.12 19.09
CA GLY A 163 3.21 5.49 17.71
C GLY A 163 4.19 4.55 17.00
N PRO A 164 4.33 4.70 15.67
CA PRO A 164 5.19 3.82 14.89
C PRO A 164 6.68 4.06 15.21
N PRO A 165 7.51 3.01 15.13
CA PRO A 165 8.92 3.05 15.52
C PRO A 165 9.76 3.94 14.59
N ASP A 166 11.04 4.10 14.94
CA ASP A 166 12.03 4.77 14.10
C ASP A 166 12.48 3.84 12.96
N LEU A 167 11.90 4.02 11.77
CA LEU A 167 12.20 3.20 10.58
C LEU A 167 13.67 3.26 10.17
N ARG A 168 14.38 4.39 10.41
CA ARG A 168 15.82 4.48 10.08
C ARG A 168 16.65 3.56 10.98
N LYS A 169 16.32 3.50 12.28
CA LYS A 169 16.98 2.58 13.22
C LYS A 169 16.65 1.12 12.92
N LEU A 170 15.40 0.83 12.55
CA LEU A 170 15.02 -0.52 12.13
C LEU A 170 15.76 -0.94 10.86
N ALA A 171 15.79 -0.11 9.82
CA ALA A 171 16.53 -0.38 8.59
C ALA A 171 18.03 -0.67 8.86
N ALA A 172 18.65 0.12 9.74
CA ALA A 172 20.04 -0.10 10.16
C ALA A 172 20.28 -1.47 10.84
N THR A 173 19.30 -2.06 11.55
CA THR A 173 19.46 -3.44 12.10
C THR A 173 19.51 -4.53 11.04
N PHE A 174 19.11 -4.23 9.80
CA PHE A 174 19.22 -5.11 8.63
C PHE A 174 20.40 -4.75 7.71
N GLY A 175 21.27 -3.81 8.10
CA GLY A 175 22.34 -3.30 7.23
C GLY A 175 21.81 -2.51 6.02
N LEU A 176 20.65 -1.87 6.19
CA LEU A 176 19.97 -1.05 5.18
C LEU A 176 20.17 0.45 5.47
N ASP A 177 21.43 0.86 5.58
CA ASP A 177 21.83 2.25 5.79
C ASP A 177 22.48 2.87 4.53
N ARG A 178 22.24 4.16 4.30
CA ARG A 178 22.62 4.92 3.09
C ARG A 178 24.14 4.95 2.81
N LEU A 179 24.98 4.56 3.77
CA LEU A 179 26.42 4.85 3.78
C LEU A 179 27.27 3.99 2.83
N GLU A 180 26.85 2.77 2.49
CA GLU A 180 27.65 1.92 1.58
C GLU A 180 27.51 2.32 0.10
N ALA A 181 26.31 2.72 -0.34
CA ALA A 181 26.01 3.01 -1.74
C ALA A 181 26.84 4.16 -2.34
N SER A 182 27.20 5.17 -1.53
CA SER A 182 28.03 6.30 -1.99
C SER A 182 29.54 6.02 -1.99
N ARG A 183 30.03 4.94 -1.38
CA ARG A 183 31.48 4.63 -1.35
C ARG A 183 31.99 3.84 -2.57
N LYS A 184 31.12 3.17 -3.33
CA LYS A 184 31.48 2.38 -4.52
C LYS A 184 31.45 3.17 -5.85
N ARG A 185 31.33 4.51 -5.83
CA ARG A 185 31.34 5.39 -7.02
C ARG A 185 32.53 6.37 -7.04
N LYS A 186 33.69 5.95 -6.52
CA LYS A 186 34.98 6.65 -6.67
C LYS A 186 36.08 5.65 -7.04
#